data_AF-W8EU43-F1
#
_entry.id   AF-W8EU43-F1
#
_cell.length_a   1.000
_cell.length_b   1.000
_cell.length_c   1.000
_cell.angle_alpha   90.00
_cell.angle_beta   90.00
_cell.angle_gamma   90.00
#
_symmetry.space_group_name_H-M   'P 1'
#
loop_
_entity.id
_entity.type
_entity.pdbx_description
1 polymer ?
#
loop_
_entity_poly.entity_id
_entity_poly.type
_entity_poly.pdbx_seq_one_letter_code
_entity_poly.pdbx_strand_id
1 'polypeptide(L)'
;MGQKMILKSVIGEPAEVIDRAMNSARVSPRITSRIGEVSSRNFQLNQIGNRKDTLVFRVSLKGERADAALKLWMVKRPSGEWNIVKSDTLFLN
;
A
#
# COMPACT_ATOMS: atom_id res chain seq x y z
N MET A 1 -6.35 -6.44 15.81
CA MET A 1 -5.49 -5.41 16.44
C MET A 1 -4.00 -5.54 16.09
N GLY A 2 -3.47 -6.69 15.66
CA GLY A 2 -2.01 -6.88 15.44
C GLY A 2 -1.38 -6.16 14.24
N GLN A 3 -2.04 -6.11 13.07
CA GLN A 3 -1.42 -5.59 11.84
C GLN A 3 -1.17 -4.08 11.84
N LYS A 4 -2.17 -3.28 12.28
CA LYS A 4 -2.04 -1.82 12.41
C LYS A 4 -0.92 -1.44 13.38
N MET A 5 -0.68 -2.26 14.39
CA MET A 5 0.37 -2.05 15.40
C MET A 5 1.77 -2.28 14.81
N ILE A 6 1.96 -3.32 13.98
CA ILE A 6 3.21 -3.61 13.25
C ILE A 6 3.48 -2.54 12.18
N LEU A 7 2.46 -2.12 11.44
CA LEU A 7 2.60 -1.06 10.44
C LEU A 7 3.00 0.28 11.07
N LYS A 8 2.40 0.63 12.21
CA LYS A 8 2.71 1.88 12.92
C LYS A 8 4.11 1.86 13.55
N SER A 9 4.59 0.71 14.04
CA SER A 9 5.94 0.62 14.60
C SER A 9 7.03 0.60 13.53
N VAL A 10 6.76 0.07 12.34
CA VAL A 10 7.74 -0.02 11.23
C VAL A 10 7.77 1.25 10.38
N ILE A 11 6.63 1.90 10.16
CA ILE A 11 6.49 2.99 9.18
C ILE A 11 6.11 4.33 9.83
N GLY A 12 5.72 4.35 11.11
CA GLY A 12 5.41 5.57 11.85
C GLY A 12 4.07 6.22 11.47
N GLU A 13 4.06 7.55 11.45
CA GLU A 13 2.90 8.40 11.11
C GLU A 13 2.10 7.99 9.84
N PRO A 14 2.71 7.63 8.69
CA PRO A 14 1.97 7.30 7.46
C PRO A 14 1.19 5.98 7.53
N ALA A 15 1.35 5.17 8.59
CA ALA A 15 0.78 3.83 8.68
C ALA A 15 -0.74 3.77 8.45
N GLU A 16 -1.48 4.76 8.94
CA GLU A 16 -2.95 4.79 8.77
C GLU A 16 -3.39 5.09 7.34
N VAL A 17 -2.60 5.87 6.60
CA VAL A 17 -2.88 6.18 5.20
C VAL A 17 -2.60 4.95 4.34
N ILE A 18 -1.52 4.24 4.64
CA ILE A 18 -1.16 2.99 3.98
C ILE A 18 -2.22 1.91 4.25
N ASP A 19 -2.62 1.72 5.50
CA ASP A 19 -3.64 0.72 5.86
C ASP A 19 -4.97 0.97 5.13
N ARG A 20 -5.41 2.23 5.04
CA ARG A 20 -6.60 2.60 4.24
C ARG A 20 -6.42 2.28 2.76
N ALA A 21 -5.27 2.63 2.18
CA ALA A 21 -4.98 2.35 0.78
C ALA A 21 -4.97 0.85 0.49
N MET A 22 -4.43 0.04 1.41
CA MET A 22 -4.40 -1.41 1.25
C MET A 22 -5.77 -2.05 1.35
N ASN A 23 -6.60 -1.61 2.31
CA ASN A 23 -7.97 -2.08 2.41
C ASN A 23 -8.79 -1.73 1.17
N SER A 24 -8.56 -0.54 0.58
CA SER A 24 -9.19 -0.13 -0.67
C SER A 24 -8.70 -0.96 -1.88
N ALA A 25 -7.39 -1.18 -1.99
CA ALA A 25 -6.81 -1.96 -3.08
C ALA A 25 -7.31 -3.42 -3.08
N ARG A 26 -7.49 -4.02 -1.90
CA ARG A 26 -7.96 -5.40 -1.73
C ARG A 26 -9.35 -5.63 -2.34
N VAL A 27 -10.22 -4.64 -2.27
CA VAL A 27 -11.61 -4.74 -2.75
C VAL A 27 -11.84 -4.00 -4.07
N SER A 28 -10.78 -3.46 -4.67
CA SER A 28 -10.88 -2.66 -5.89
C SER A 28 -11.29 -3.54 -7.08
N PRO A 29 -12.43 -3.28 -7.75
CA PRO A 29 -12.84 -4.07 -8.92
C PRO A 29 -11.81 -4.04 -10.06
N ARG A 30 -11.07 -2.93 -10.20
CA ARG A 30 -9.98 -2.79 -11.18
C ARG A 30 -8.85 -3.81 -10.93
N ILE A 31 -8.58 -4.11 -9.66
CA ILE A 31 -7.52 -5.04 -9.27
C ILE A 31 -8.08 -6.47 -9.28
N THR A 32 -9.18 -6.71 -8.58
CA THR A 32 -9.76 -8.06 -8.41
C THR A 32 -10.25 -8.67 -9.72
N SER A 33 -10.72 -7.85 -10.67
CA SER A 33 -11.07 -8.33 -12.02
C SER A 33 -9.89 -8.98 -12.76
N ARG A 34 -8.65 -8.57 -12.46
CA ARG A 34 -7.43 -9.09 -13.09
C ARG A 34 -6.77 -10.19 -12.28
N ILE A 35 -6.69 -10.04 -10.95
CA ILE A 35 -5.92 -10.98 -10.11
C ILE A 35 -6.78 -11.97 -9.33
N GLY A 36 -8.11 -11.84 -9.35
CA GLY A 36 -9.02 -12.63 -8.50
C GLY A 36 -9.14 -12.03 -7.09
N GLU A 37 -9.69 -12.80 -6.15
CA GLU A 37 -9.75 -12.35 -4.76
C GLU A 37 -8.35 -12.21 -4.17
N VAL A 38 -8.13 -11.14 -3.38
CA VAL A 38 -6.85 -10.92 -2.72
C VAL A 38 -6.84 -11.67 -1.40
N SER A 39 -6.19 -12.83 -1.40
CA SER A 39 -6.18 -13.80 -0.29
C SER A 39 -5.35 -13.34 0.91
N SER A 40 -4.33 -12.51 0.68
CA SER A 40 -3.41 -12.07 1.73
C SER A 40 -3.85 -10.75 2.36
N ARG A 41 -4.04 -10.77 3.69
CA ARG A 41 -3.99 -9.55 4.52
C ARG A 41 -2.55 -9.14 4.86
N ASN A 42 -1.59 -10.05 4.72
CA ASN A 42 -0.17 -9.78 4.98
C ASN A 42 0.46 -9.13 3.76
N PHE A 43 0.32 -7.81 3.70
CA PHE A 43 0.93 -6.99 2.68
C PHE A 43 2.44 -6.90 2.91
N GLN A 44 3.23 -7.39 1.94
CA GLN A 44 4.66 -7.15 1.95
C GLN A 44 4.90 -5.71 1.52
N LEU A 45 5.28 -4.87 2.49
CA LEU A 45 5.53 -3.46 2.27
C LEU A 45 7.03 -3.22 2.18
N ASN A 46 7.48 -2.84 1.00
CA ASN A 46 8.87 -2.49 0.74
C ASN A 46 8.95 -0.98 0.57
N GLN A 47 9.65 -0.31 1.48
CA GLN A 47 9.99 1.09 1.30
C GLN A 47 11.10 1.19 0.24
N ILE A 48 10.80 1.85 -0.87
CA ILE A 48 11.71 1.97 -2.02
C ILE A 48 12.24 3.40 -2.21
N GLY A 49 11.77 4.33 -1.39
CA GLY A 49 12.28 5.70 -1.35
C GLY A 49 11.94 6.38 -0.03
N ASN A 50 12.93 7.07 0.54
CA ASN A 50 12.79 7.85 1.76
C ASN A 50 13.45 9.22 1.58
N ARG A 51 12.67 10.30 1.64
CA ARG A 51 13.17 11.67 1.83
C ARG A 51 12.33 12.33 2.91
N LYS A 52 12.83 13.41 3.50
CA LYS A 52 12.23 14.13 4.64
C LYS A 52 10.70 14.20 4.60
N ASP A 53 10.15 14.64 3.45
CA ASP A 53 8.71 14.84 3.28
C ASP A 53 8.12 13.95 2.17
N THR A 54 8.84 12.93 1.71
CA THR A 54 8.35 12.03 0.65
C THR A 54 8.67 10.57 0.95
N LEU A 55 7.67 9.71 0.84
CA LEU A 55 7.83 8.27 1.00
C LEU A 55 7.33 7.55 -0.25
N VAL A 56 8.04 6.51 -0.65
CA VAL A 56 7.59 5.64 -1.74
C VAL A 56 7.57 4.20 -1.25
N PHE A 57 6.40 3.57 -1.35
CA PHE A 57 6.19 2.18 -0.97
C PHE A 57 5.86 1.34 -2.20
N ARG A 58 6.30 0.10 -2.18
CA ARG A 58 5.80 -0.96 -3.05
C ARG A 58 5.11 -1.99 -2.16
N VAL A 59 3.91 -2.39 -2.57
CA VAL A 59 3.11 -3.36 -1.85
C VAL A 59 2.72 -4.49 -2.77
N SER A 60 3.05 -5.72 -2.37
CA SER A 60 2.66 -6.91 -3.13
C SER A 60 1.27 -7.39 -2.70
N LEU A 61 0.42 -7.61 -3.69
CA LEU A 61 -0.91 -8.17 -3.61
C LEU A 61 -0.87 -9.58 -4.21
N LYS A 62 -1.29 -10.57 -3.43
CA LYS A 62 -1.46 -11.93 -3.92
C LYS A 62 -2.91 -12.20 -4.22
N GLY A 63 -3.21 -12.44 -5.49
CA GLY A 63 -4.53 -12.81 -5.97
C GLY A 63 -4.64 -14.32 -6.23
N GLU A 64 -5.85 -14.82 -6.39
CA GLU A 64 -6.09 -16.22 -6.75
C GLU A 64 -5.55 -16.61 -8.12
N ARG A 65 -5.58 -15.67 -9.07
CA ARG A 65 -5.26 -15.92 -10.49
C ARG A 65 -3.90 -15.38 -10.89
N ALA A 66 -3.45 -14.30 -10.24
CA ALA A 66 -2.22 -13.59 -10.55
C ALA A 66 -1.78 -12.75 -9.35
N ASP A 67 -0.60 -12.15 -9.42
CA ASP A 67 -0.11 -11.21 -8.42
C ASP A 67 -0.18 -9.77 -8.96
N ALA A 68 -0.16 -8.79 -8.07
CA ALA A 68 0.01 -7.39 -8.44
C ALA A 68 0.95 -6.68 -7.48
N ALA A 69 1.68 -5.68 -7.97
CA ALA A 69 2.47 -4.77 -7.16
C ALA A 69 1.90 -3.35 -7.24
N LEU A 70 1.51 -2.80 -6.10
CA LEU A 70 1.04 -1.43 -5.96
C LEU A 70 2.21 -0.54 -5.54
N LYS A 71 2.55 0.46 -6.34
CA LYS A 71 3.51 1.51 -5.97
C LYS A 71 2.74 2.74 -5.48
N LEU A 72 3.04 3.20 -4.27
CA LEU A 72 2.43 4.34 -3.62
C LEU A 72 3.46 5.43 -3.42
N TRP A 73 3.15 6.66 -3.85
CA TRP A 73 3.95 7.84 -3.55
C TRP A 73 3.19 8.70 -2.56
N MET A 74 3.86 9.05 -1.48
CA MET A 74 3.30 9.79 -0.37
C MET A 74 4.12 11.05 -0.12
N VAL A 75 3.44 12.12 0.26
CA VAL A 75 4.06 13.40 0.63
C VAL A 75 3.50 13.86 1.97
N LYS A 76 4.37 14.41 2.83
CA LYS A 76 3.97 15.07 4.07
C LYS A 76 3.55 16.50 3.72
N ARG A 77 2.30 16.86 4.02
CA ARG A 77 1.80 18.23 3.83
C ARG A 77 2.37 19.16 4.91
N PRO A 78 2.36 20.49 4.68
CA PRO A 78 2.73 21.47 5.72
C PRO A 78 1.94 21.33 7.03
N SER A 79 0.70 20.81 6.96
CA SER A 79 -0.13 20.49 8.13
C SER A 79 0.40 19.32 8.97
N GLY A 80 1.43 18.61 8.50
CA GLY A 80 1.96 17.40 9.13
C GLY A 80 1.31 16.10 8.64
N GLU A 81 0.23 16.19 7.86
CA GLU A 81 -0.50 15.01 7.37
C GLU A 81 0.17 14.36 6.15
N TRP A 82 0.29 13.03 6.19
CA TRP A 82 0.72 12.24 5.04
C TRP A 82 -0.43 12.01 4.07
N ASN A 83 -0.17 12.17 2.78
CA ASN A 83 -1.15 11.91 1.72
C ASN A 83 -0.54 11.12 0.58
N ILE A 84 -1.31 10.20 0.00
CA ILE A 84 -0.94 9.53 -1.24
C ILE A 84 -1.22 10.49 -2.38
N VAL A 85 -0.18 10.89 -3.12
CA VAL A 85 -0.27 11.81 -4.26
C VAL A 85 -0.28 11.08 -5.60
N LYS A 86 0.20 9.83 -5.61
CA LYS A 86 0.17 8.97 -6.78
C LYS A 86 0.11 7.51 -6.34
N SER A 87 -0.61 6.70 -7.12
CA SER A 87 -0.55 5.25 -7.05
C SER A 87 -0.39 4.68 -8.46
N ASP A 88 0.25 3.53 -8.55
CA ASP A 88 0.40 2.77 -9.79
C ASP A 88 0.29 1.29 -9.48
N THR A 89 -0.35 0.54 -10.38
CA THR A 89 -0.59 -0.90 -10.20
C THR A 89 0.04 -1.65 -11.36
N LEU A 90 1.05 -2.45 -11.03
CA LEU A 90 1.66 -3.39 -11.96
C LEU A 90 1.01 -4.76 -11.75
N PHE A 91 0.47 -5.34 -12.82
CA PHE A 91 -0.03 -6.72 -12.81
C PHE A 91 1.12 -7.66 -13.18
N LEU A 92 1.28 -8.73 -12.41
CA LEU A 92 2.34 -9.72 -12.56
C LEU A 92 1.67 -11.02 -13.03
N ASN A 93 2.07 -11.51 -14.21
CA ASN A 93 1.58 -12.77 -14.77
C ASN A 93 2.40 -13.96 -14.27
#